data_AF-A0A963DU86-F1
#
_entry.id   AF-A0A963DU86-F1
#
_cell.length_a   1.000
_cell.length_b   1.000
_cell.length_c   1.000
_cell.angle_alpha   90.00
_cell.angle_beta   90.00
_cell.angle_gamma   90.00
#
_symmetry.space_group_name_H-M   'P 1'
#
loop_
_entity.id
_entity.type
_entity.pdbx_description
1 polymer ?
#
loop_
_entity_poly.entity_id
_entity_poly.type
_entity_poly.pdbx_seq_one_letter_code
_entity_poly.pdbx_strand_id
1 'polypeptide(L)'
;DLRWLEHSLLFLFKAPKDFGAKLWNGLYYRLEADGEGLVGTPHAVDLNLIGAPPDDPGVPPFADADITEIDPSSRWFVKLTID
;
A
#
# COMPACT_ATOMS: atom_id res chain seq x y z
N ASP A 1 -15.61 -1.81 -3.22
CA ASP A 1 -14.41 -1.20 -3.82
C ASP A 1 -13.23 -2.17 -3.68
N LEU A 2 -12.02 -1.79 -4.08
CA LEU A 2 -10.83 -2.67 -4.09
C LEU A 2 -9.96 -2.57 -2.81
N ARG A 3 -10.25 -1.69 -1.86
CA ARG A 3 -9.42 -1.39 -0.68
C ARG A 3 -9.07 -2.58 0.19
N TRP A 4 -9.94 -3.59 0.29
CA TRP A 4 -9.59 -4.83 1.01
C TRP A 4 -8.53 -5.66 0.29
N LEU A 5 -8.57 -5.68 -1.05
CA LEU A 5 -7.51 -6.29 -1.86
C LEU A 5 -6.22 -5.47 -1.76
N GLU A 6 -6.32 -4.14 -1.84
CA GLU A 6 -5.18 -3.23 -1.64
C GLU A 6 -4.53 -3.44 -0.27
N HIS A 7 -5.34 -3.58 0.80
CA HIS A 7 -4.88 -3.90 2.15
C HIS A 7 -4.22 -5.29 2.25
N SER A 8 -4.69 -6.27 1.48
CA SER A 8 -4.07 -7.60 1.40
C SER A 8 -2.72 -7.58 0.66
N LEU A 9 -2.45 -6.50 -0.08
CA LEU A 9 -1.25 -6.27 -0.90
C LEU A 9 -0.40 -5.12 -0.35
N LEU A 10 -0.22 -5.09 0.97
CA LEU A 10 0.68 -4.14 1.63
C LEU A 10 2.13 -4.61 1.56
N PHE A 11 3.02 -3.68 1.23
CA PHE A 11 4.45 -3.94 1.18
C PHE A 11 5.20 -2.99 2.10
N LEU A 12 6.39 -3.41 2.50
CA LEU A 12 7.37 -2.59 3.19
C LEU A 12 8.59 -2.48 2.27
N PHE A 13 9.18 -1.30 2.19
CA PHE A 13 10.50 -1.13 1.57
C PHE A 13 11.55 -0.68 2.58
N LYS A 14 12.79 -1.10 2.35
CA LYS A 14 13.96 -0.66 3.14
C LYS A 14 15.19 -0.55 2.26
N ALA A 15 16.13 0.33 2.62
CA ALA A 15 17.42 0.33 1.97
C ALA A 15 18.19 -0.97 2.28
N PRO A 16 19.08 -1.45 1.40
CA PRO A 16 19.88 -2.64 1.68
C PRO A 16 20.69 -2.54 2.98
N LYS A 17 21.15 -1.33 3.33
CA LYS A 17 21.90 -1.02 4.56
C LYS A 17 21.06 -0.99 5.84
N ASP A 18 19.74 -0.93 5.73
CA ASP A 18 18.85 -0.89 6.89
C ASP A 18 18.69 -2.31 7.46
N PHE A 19 19.03 -2.47 8.75
CA PHE A 19 18.93 -3.75 9.45
C PHE A 19 17.47 -4.11 9.79
N GLY A 20 16.74 -3.20 10.42
CA GLY A 20 15.36 -3.43 10.85
C GLY A 20 14.30 -3.04 9.82
N ALA A 21 13.12 -3.65 9.93
CA ALA A 21 11.92 -3.19 9.25
C ALA A 21 11.50 -1.82 9.81
N LYS A 22 11.32 -0.84 8.93
CA LYS A 22 10.83 0.50 9.28
C LYS A 22 9.39 0.61 8.83
N LEU A 23 8.43 0.26 9.68
CA LEU A 23 7.02 0.13 9.31
C LEU A 23 6.39 1.42 8.74
N TRP A 24 6.95 2.59 9.07
CA TRP A 24 6.56 3.86 8.45
C TRP A 24 6.95 4.00 6.96
N ASN A 25 7.72 3.04 6.41
CA ASN A 25 8.03 2.93 4.98
C ASN A 25 7.05 1.97 4.29
N GLY A 26 5.75 2.12 4.57
CA GLY A 26 4.72 1.34 3.91
C GLY A 26 4.55 1.75 2.46
N LEU A 27 4.18 0.76 1.65
CA LEU A 27 3.81 0.94 0.25
C LEU A 27 2.43 0.34 0.03
N TYR A 28 1.55 1.17 -0.47
CA TYR A 28 0.16 0.89 -0.80
C TYR A 28 -0.02 1.04 -2.29
N TYR A 29 -0.68 0.09 -2.96
CA TYR A 29 -1.02 0.25 -4.37
C TYR A 29 -2.51 0.50 -4.50
N ARG A 30 -2.88 1.71 -4.95
CA ARG A 30 -4.27 2.02 -5.30
C ARG A 30 -4.57 1.36 -6.64
N LEU A 31 -5.47 0.39 -6.63
CA LEU A 31 -5.84 -0.46 -7.75
C LEU A 31 -6.99 0.15 -8.54
N GLU A 32 -6.86 0.08 -9.85
CA GLU A 32 -7.88 0.46 -10.80
C GLU A 32 -7.98 -0.62 -11.87
N ALA A 33 -9.17 -0.86 -12.40
CA ALA A 33 -9.35 -1.78 -13.52
C ALA A 33 -8.91 -1.12 -14.83
N ASP A 34 -8.12 -1.83 -15.64
CA ASP A 34 -7.62 -1.32 -16.93
C ASP A 34 -8.27 -1.98 -18.16
N GLY A 35 -9.23 -2.88 -17.94
CA GLY A 35 -9.96 -3.62 -18.98
C GLY A 35 -9.40 -5.00 -19.28
N GLU A 36 -8.13 -5.26 -18.97
CA GLU A 36 -7.48 -6.58 -19.08
C GLU A 36 -7.17 -7.18 -17.70
N GLY A 37 -7.09 -6.35 -16.66
CA GLY A 37 -6.85 -6.76 -15.29
C GLY A 37 -6.97 -5.59 -14.32
N LEU A 38 -6.11 -5.59 -13.29
CA LEU A 38 -5.96 -4.50 -12.33
C LEU A 38 -4.55 -3.90 -12.41
N VAL A 39 -4.47 -2.56 -12.35
CA VAL A 39 -3.21 -1.81 -12.28
C VAL A 39 -3.18 -1.00 -11.00
N GLY A 40 -2.09 -1.13 -10.25
CA GLY A 40 -1.84 -0.43 -9.00
C GLY A 40 -0.84 0.70 -9.14
N THR A 41 -1.20 1.89 -8.66
CA THR A 41 -0.30 3.05 -8.53
C THR A 41 0.24 3.17 -7.10
N PRO A 42 1.56 3.28 -6.89
CA PRO A 42 2.16 3.29 -5.56
C PRO A 42 1.86 4.58 -4.79
N HIS A 43 1.56 4.41 -3.51
CA HIS A 43 1.32 5.43 -2.50
C HIS A 43 2.07 5.05 -1.21
N ALA A 44 2.42 6.03 -0.38
CA ALA A 44 3.02 5.80 0.92
C ALA A 44 1.97 5.72 2.03
N VAL A 45 2.18 4.82 2.98
CA VAL A 45 1.37 4.67 4.20
C VAL A 45 2.28 4.37 5.39
N ASP A 46 1.81 4.66 6.61
CA ASP A 46 2.46 4.18 7.83
C ASP A 46 1.85 2.85 8.27
N LEU A 47 2.59 1.74 8.13
CA LEU A 47 2.11 0.41 8.53
C LEU A 47 1.97 0.26 10.06
N ASN A 48 2.47 1.20 10.86
CA ASN A 48 2.21 1.16 12.30
C ASN A 48 0.72 1.36 12.62
N LEU A 49 -0.06 1.99 11.72
CA LEU A 49 -1.49 2.22 11.89
C LEU A 49 -2.32 0.92 11.92
N ILE A 50 -1.76 -0.19 11.42
CA ILE A 50 -2.43 -1.50 11.38
C ILE A 50 -1.91 -2.45 12.46
N GLY A 51 -1.21 -1.93 13.48
CA GLY A 51 -0.69 -2.71 14.60
C GLY A 51 -1.77 -3.30 15.52
N ALA A 52 -3.01 -2.82 15.40
CA ALA A 52 -4.19 -3.33 16.08
C ALA A 52 -5.34 -3.49 15.07
N PRO A 53 -6.28 -4.43 15.31
CA PRO A 53 -7.46 -4.55 14.46
C PRO A 53 -8.32 -3.27 14.53
N PRO A 54 -9.00 -2.90 13.43
CA PRO A 54 -9.94 -1.79 13.45
C PRO A 54 -11.15 -2.12 14.32
N ASP A 55 -11.81 -1.08 14.84
CA ASP A 55 -13.05 -1.22 15.63
C ASP A 55 -14.18 -1.87 14.82
N ASP A 56 -14.22 -1.62 13.51
CA ASP A 56 -15.12 -2.26 12.56
C ASP A 56 -14.32 -3.13 11.56
N PRO A 57 -14.41 -4.47 11.67
CA PRO A 57 -13.75 -5.40 10.75
C PRO A 57 -14.25 -5.33 9.30
N GLY A 58 -15.37 -4.65 9.02
CA GLY A 58 -15.88 -4.43 7.66
C GLY A 58 -15.18 -3.30 6.92
N VAL A 59 -14.44 -2.44 7.64
CA VAL A 59 -13.79 -1.25 7.08
C VAL A 59 -12.28 -1.47 6.96
N PRO A 60 -11.68 -1.24 5.78
CA PRO A 60 -10.23 -1.29 5.60
C PRO A 60 -9.53 -0.28 6.55
N PRO A 61 -8.40 -0.64 7.17
CA PRO A 61 -7.77 0.19 8.20
C PRO A 61 -7.24 1.55 7.73
N PHE A 62 -6.88 1.70 6.45
CA PHE A 62 -6.36 2.97 5.91
C PHE A 62 -7.51 3.81 5.33
N ALA A 63 -7.69 5.01 5.88
CA ALA A 63 -8.52 6.03 5.28
C ALA A 63 -7.75 6.79 4.18
N ASP A 64 -8.46 7.54 3.34
CA ASP A 64 -7.82 8.34 2.29
C ASP A 64 -6.78 9.33 2.83
N ALA A 65 -6.96 9.82 4.07
CA ALA A 65 -6.03 10.73 4.72
C ALA A 65 -4.71 10.06 5.15
N ASP A 66 -4.70 8.73 5.31
CA ASP A 66 -3.52 7.96 5.69
C ASP A 66 -2.67 7.57 4.46
N ILE A 67 -3.22 7.75 3.26
CA ILE A 67 -2.62 7.37 1.99
C ILE A 67 -2.01 8.61 1.34
N THR A 68 -0.69 8.64 1.26
CA THR A 68 0.05 9.77 0.68
C THR A 68 0.49 9.46 -0.74
N GLU A 69 0.15 10.32 -1.69
CA GLU A 69 0.66 10.24 -3.05
C GLU A 69 2.18 10.41 -3.07
N ILE A 70 2.86 9.60 -3.88
CA ILE A 70 4.30 9.67 -4.09
C ILE A 70 4.60 9.63 -5.58
N ASP A 71 5.75 10.17 -5.99
CA ASP A 71 6.27 9.90 -7.33
C ASP A 71 6.54 8.39 -7.49
N PRO A 72 5.88 7.69 -8.44
CA PRO A 72 6.09 6.26 -8.62
C PRO A 72 7.55 5.89 -8.90
N SER A 73 8.30 6.76 -9.58
CA SER A 73 9.72 6.55 -9.91
C SER A 73 10.63 6.62 -8.69
N SER A 74 10.13 7.11 -7.54
CA SER A 74 10.84 7.05 -6.26
C SER A 74 10.88 5.64 -5.65
N ARG A 75 10.26 4.65 -6.31
CA ARG A 75 10.24 3.24 -5.89
C ARG A 75 10.78 2.35 -7.00
N TRP A 76 11.37 1.22 -6.62
CA TRP A 76 11.84 0.23 -7.60
C TRP A 76 10.65 -0.43 -8.32
N PHE A 77 9.60 -0.76 -7.57
CA PHE A 77 8.35 -1.26 -8.12
C PHE A 77 7.39 -0.09 -8.37
N VAL A 78 7.41 0.43 -9.59
CA VAL A 78 6.63 1.61 -9.99
C VAL A 78 5.15 1.30 -10.25
N LYS A 79 4.79 0.02 -10.41
CA LYS A 79 3.43 -0.45 -10.64
C LYS A 79 3.24 -1.89 -10.14
N LEU A 80 1.99 -2.24 -9.84
CA LEU A 80 1.54 -3.62 -9.57
C LEU A 80 0.48 -4.01 -10.60
N THR A 81 0.51 -5.24 -11.12
CA THR A 81 -0.50 -5.74 -12.08
C THR A 81 -1.06 -7.08 -11.63
N ILE A 82 -2.33 -7.34 -11.95
CA ILE A 82 -3.02 -8.62 -11.72
C ILE A 82 -3.81 -8.93 -12.99
N ASP A 83 -3.50 -10.08 -13.61
CA ASP A 83 -4.05 -10.55 -14.90
C ASP A 83 -4.89 -11.82 -14.71
#